data_AF-A0A7W9Z1W4-F1
#
_entry.id   AF-A0A7W9Z1W4-F1
#
_cell.length_a   1.000
_cell.length_b   1.000
_cell.length_c   1.000
_cell.angle_alpha   90.00
_cell.angle_beta   90.00
_cell.angle_gamma   90.00
#
_symmetry.space_group_name_H-M   'P 1'
#
loop_
_entity.id
_entity.type
_entity.pdbx_description
1 polymer ?
#
loop_
_entity_poly.entity_id
_entity_poly.type
_entity_poly.pdbx_seq_one_letter_code
_entity_poly.pdbx_strand_id
1 'polypeptide(L)'
;MSVSISFLGAAGTVTGSRFLLEKGGKRILFDCGLFQGLKQLRLRNWAPFPVEPSTIDAVCLTHAHLDHSGYLPALARDGFAGKIYTSHATMELCGILLRDSGFLQEKDAEYANRHGFSKHKPALPLLSLGR
;
A
#
# COMPACT_ATOMS: atom_id res chain seq x y z
N MET A 1 29.31 -3.01 9.41
CA MET A 1 27.87 -3.19 9.17
C MET A 1 27.57 -2.78 7.74
N SER A 2 27.04 -3.68 6.91
CA SER A 2 26.61 -3.37 5.54
C SER A 2 25.25 -2.67 5.53
N VAL A 3 24.99 -1.91 4.47
CA VAL A 3 23.70 -1.32 4.16
C VAL A 3 23.14 -2.08 2.95
N SER A 4 21.86 -2.44 2.97
CA SER A 4 21.17 -3.06 1.83
C SER A 4 19.90 -2.30 1.49
N ILE A 5 19.53 -2.34 0.21
CA ILE A 5 18.26 -1.82 -0.30
C ILE A 5 17.59 -2.91 -1.14
N SER A 6 16.30 -3.13 -0.88
CA SER A 6 15.46 -4.07 -1.63
C SER A 6 14.36 -3.32 -2.37
N PHE A 7 14.24 -3.60 -3.67
CA PHE A 7 13.26 -2.99 -4.57
C PHE A 7 12.00 -3.88 -4.61
N LEU A 8 11.01 -3.55 -3.78
CA LEU A 8 9.78 -4.35 -3.62
C LEU A 8 8.69 -3.96 -4.63
N GLY A 9 8.81 -2.78 -5.22
CA GLY A 9 7.94 -2.27 -6.28
C GLY A 9 8.60 -1.11 -7.05
N ALA A 10 7.87 -0.52 -7.99
CA ALA A 10 8.41 0.44 -8.98
C ALA A 10 9.68 -0.04 -9.72
N ALA A 11 9.89 -1.36 -9.80
CA ALA A 11 10.97 -2.00 -10.54
C ALA A 11 10.37 -2.69 -11.78
N GLY A 12 10.76 -2.26 -12.98
CA GLY A 12 10.14 -2.68 -14.23
C GLY A 12 8.70 -2.18 -14.42
N THR A 13 8.25 -1.22 -13.61
CA THR A 13 6.94 -0.57 -13.68
C THR A 13 7.00 0.80 -12.97
N VAL A 14 6.07 1.71 -13.25
CA VAL A 14 6.01 3.05 -12.63
C VAL A 14 5.33 3.02 -11.25
N THR A 15 4.42 2.08 -11.05
CA THR A 15 3.48 2.10 -9.93
C THR A 15 3.88 1.15 -8.80
N GLY A 16 3.31 1.35 -7.60
CA GLY A 16 3.58 0.54 -6.42
C GLY A 16 4.96 0.79 -5.83
N SER A 17 5.38 2.05 -5.71
CA SER A 17 6.67 2.45 -5.12
C SER A 17 6.82 1.90 -3.69
N ARG A 18 7.87 1.09 -3.48
CA ARG A 18 8.21 0.43 -2.20
C ARG A 18 9.68 0.03 -2.19
N PHE A 19 10.49 0.62 -1.32
CA PHE A 19 11.90 0.29 -1.17
C PHE A 19 12.24 0.03 0.30
N LEU A 20 12.79 -1.14 0.62
CA LEU A 20 13.16 -1.47 1.99
C LEU A 20 14.67 -1.23 2.18
N LEU A 21 15.02 -0.28 3.04
CA LEU A 21 16.38 -0.01 3.48
C LEU A 21 16.65 -0.76 4.78
N GLU A 22 17.75 -1.53 4.82
CA GLU A 22 18.20 -2.21 6.04
C GLU A 22 19.61 -1.76 6.43
N LYS A 23 19.77 -1.37 7.70
CA LYS A 23 21.07 -0.99 8.28
C LYS A 23 21.06 -1.18 9.78
N GLY A 24 22.06 -1.88 10.32
CA GLY A 24 22.25 -2.01 11.77
C GLY A 24 21.04 -2.63 12.49
N GLY A 25 20.37 -3.60 11.86
CA GLY A 25 19.17 -4.24 12.42
C GLY A 25 17.89 -3.40 12.32
N LYS A 26 17.94 -2.23 11.68
CA LYS A 26 16.76 -1.38 11.40
C LYS A 26 16.27 -1.55 9.98
N ARG A 27 14.95 -1.53 9.82
CA ARG A 27 14.20 -1.71 8.58
C ARG A 27 13.31 -0.50 8.33
N ILE A 28 13.67 0.31 7.34
CA ILE A 28 12.93 1.52 6.95
C ILE A 28 12.34 1.31 5.57
N LEU A 29 11.02 1.38 5.46
CA LEU A 29 10.33 1.31 4.17
C LEU A 29 10.17 2.72 3.60
N PHE A 30 10.66 2.95 2.38
CA PHE A 30 10.40 4.17 1.61
C PHE A 30 9.22 3.91 0.68
N ASP A 31 8.18 4.71 0.84
CA ASP A 31 6.87 4.59 0.20
C ASP A 31 6.16 3.24 0.44
N CYS A 32 4.85 3.27 0.29
CA CYS A 32 3.98 2.10 0.37
C CYS A 32 2.84 2.25 -0.65
N GLY A 33 3.19 2.24 -1.94
CA GLY A 33 2.26 2.51 -3.03
C GLY A 33 1.38 1.35 -3.46
N LEU A 34 0.20 1.63 -4.02
CA LEU A 34 -0.59 0.66 -4.78
C LEU A 34 -0.01 0.44 -6.17
N PHE A 35 -0.06 -0.80 -6.67
CA PHE A 35 0.12 -1.08 -8.08
C PHE A 35 -1.17 -0.74 -8.86
N GLN A 36 -1.07 0.14 -9.85
CA GLN A 36 -2.15 0.64 -10.69
C GLN A 36 -1.98 0.21 -12.16
N GLY A 37 -2.83 0.73 -13.06
CA GLY A 37 -2.70 0.46 -14.49
C GLY A 37 -3.14 -0.96 -14.85
N LEU A 38 -2.30 -1.72 -15.56
CA LEU A 38 -2.65 -3.05 -16.09
C LEU A 38 -3.15 -4.03 -15.02
N LYS A 39 -4.09 -4.91 -15.38
CA LYS A 39 -4.68 -5.89 -14.45
C LYS A 39 -3.64 -6.75 -13.73
N GLN A 40 -2.60 -7.21 -14.44
CA GLN A 40 -1.53 -8.01 -13.85
C GLN A 40 -0.77 -7.28 -12.74
N LEU A 41 -0.59 -5.95 -12.87
CA LEU A 41 0.03 -5.13 -11.84
C LEU A 41 -0.90 -5.01 -10.63
N ARG A 42 -2.19 -4.71 -10.86
CA ARG A 42 -3.17 -4.56 -9.76
C ARG A 42 -3.34 -5.83 -8.92
N LEU A 43 -3.18 -7.01 -9.53
CA LEU A 43 -3.20 -8.30 -8.81
C LEU A 43 -2.06 -8.42 -7.78
N ARG A 44 -0.94 -7.72 -7.97
CA ARG A 44 0.17 -7.70 -6.99
C ARG A 44 -0.23 -7.07 -5.66
N ASN A 45 -1.26 -6.21 -5.62
CA ASN A 45 -1.75 -5.66 -4.35
C ASN A 45 -2.43 -6.71 -3.47
N TRP A 46 -2.89 -7.81 -4.06
CA TRP A 46 -3.55 -8.92 -3.35
C TRP A 46 -2.59 -10.04 -2.95
N ALA A 47 -1.35 -9.99 -3.43
CA ALA A 47 -0.31 -10.92 -3.00
C ALA A 47 0.13 -10.57 -1.56
N PRO A 48 0.62 -11.56 -0.78
CA PRO A 48 1.24 -11.28 0.50
C PRO A 48 2.34 -10.22 0.38
N PHE A 49 2.47 -9.37 1.39
CA PHE A 49 3.55 -8.39 1.40
C PHE A 49 4.91 -9.13 1.37
N PRO A 50 5.91 -8.67 0.59
CA PRO A 50 7.16 -9.42 0.40
C PRO A 50 7.99 -9.64 1.67
N VAL A 51 7.68 -8.90 2.74
CA VAL A 51 8.29 -9.02 4.06
C VAL A 51 7.19 -8.97 5.12
N GLU A 52 7.48 -9.47 6.31
CA GLU A 52 6.56 -9.39 7.44
C GLU A 52 6.36 -7.91 7.87
N PRO A 53 5.14 -7.33 7.77
CA PRO A 53 4.90 -5.91 8.06
C PRO A 53 5.31 -5.48 9.46
N SER A 54 5.15 -6.38 10.45
CA SER A 54 5.54 -6.13 11.84
C SER A 54 7.05 -6.00 12.05
N THR A 55 7.88 -6.38 11.06
CA THR A 55 9.35 -6.23 11.11
C THR A 55 9.84 -4.86 10.63
N ILE A 56 8.96 -4.01 10.10
CA ILE A 56 9.32 -2.67 9.58
C ILE A 56 9.27 -1.68 10.74
N ASP A 57 10.40 -1.03 11.06
CA ASP A 57 10.49 -0.07 12.16
C ASP A 57 9.76 1.25 11.86
N ALA A 58 9.83 1.70 10.61
CA ALA A 58 9.20 2.95 10.17
C ALA A 58 8.98 2.99 8.66
N VAL A 59 8.06 3.85 8.26
CA VAL A 59 7.85 4.24 6.85
C VAL A 59 8.29 5.69 6.66
N CYS A 60 9.02 5.97 5.60
CA CYS A 60 9.25 7.32 5.09
C CYS A 60 8.41 7.48 3.82
N LEU A 61 7.39 8.33 3.86
CA LEU A 61 6.51 8.58 2.71
C LEU A 61 6.96 9.87 2.01
N THR A 62 7.34 9.74 0.74
CA THR A 62 7.87 10.86 -0.04
C THR A 62 6.82 11.89 -0.40
N HIS A 63 5.63 11.45 -0.84
CA HIS A 63 4.51 12.32 -1.19
C HIS A 63 3.18 11.52 -1.24
N ALA A 64 2.07 12.21 -1.50
CA ALA A 64 0.73 11.69 -1.21
C ALA A 64 0.12 10.80 -2.30
N HIS A 65 0.70 10.72 -3.50
CA HIS A 65 0.10 9.96 -4.61
C HIS A 65 -0.14 8.49 -4.25
N LEU A 66 -1.21 7.89 -4.77
CA LEU A 66 -1.64 6.54 -4.39
C LEU A 66 -0.64 5.44 -4.77
N ASP A 67 0.17 5.65 -5.81
CA ASP A 67 1.28 4.77 -6.18
C ASP A 67 2.52 4.93 -5.28
N HIS A 68 2.45 5.80 -4.25
CA HIS A 68 3.42 5.96 -3.17
C HIS A 68 2.80 5.78 -1.77
N SER A 69 1.52 6.09 -1.56
CA SER A 69 0.86 6.08 -0.25
C SER A 69 -0.26 5.04 -0.12
N GLY A 70 -0.81 4.58 -1.24
CA GLY A 70 -2.12 3.93 -1.28
C GLY A 70 -2.20 2.57 -0.59
N TYR A 71 -1.07 1.91 -0.34
CA TYR A 71 -1.03 0.61 0.34
C TYR A 71 -0.82 0.74 1.85
N LEU A 72 -0.59 1.95 2.39
CA LEU A 72 -0.39 2.17 3.82
C LEU A 72 -1.50 1.56 4.70
N PRO A 73 -2.81 1.68 4.37
CA PRO A 73 -3.85 1.10 5.23
C PRO A 73 -3.80 -0.44 5.23
N ALA A 74 -3.48 -1.07 4.08
CA ALA A 74 -3.29 -2.51 4.02
C ALA A 74 -2.06 -2.97 4.82
N LEU A 75 -0.95 -2.23 4.73
CA LEU A 75 0.25 -2.49 5.54
C LEU A 75 -0.06 -2.43 7.04
N ALA A 76 -0.81 -1.42 7.48
CA ALA A 76 -1.23 -1.27 8.88
C ALA A 76 -2.15 -2.41 9.34
N ARG A 77 -3.17 -2.74 8.52
CA ARG A 77 -4.06 -3.90 8.76
C ARG A 77 -3.28 -5.21 8.91
N ASP A 78 -2.21 -5.37 8.12
CA ASP A 78 -1.41 -6.59 8.07
C ASP A 78 -0.29 -6.63 9.13
N GLY A 79 -0.27 -5.69 10.08
CA GLY A 79 0.53 -5.78 11.31
C GLY A 79 1.64 -4.73 11.47
N PHE A 80 1.78 -3.77 10.55
CA PHE A 80 2.68 -2.64 10.76
C PHE A 80 2.14 -1.69 11.84
N ALA A 81 2.96 -1.41 12.85
CA ALA A 81 2.64 -0.49 13.95
C ALA A 81 3.69 0.61 14.15
N GLY A 82 4.64 0.75 13.22
CA GLY A 82 5.70 1.75 13.27
C GLY A 82 5.21 3.17 12.94
N LYS A 83 6.13 4.13 13.04
CA LYS A 83 5.84 5.53 12.67
C LYS A 83 5.93 5.74 11.16
N ILE A 84 5.05 6.61 10.64
CA ILE A 84 5.13 7.11 9.27
C ILE A 84 5.67 8.54 9.34
N TYR A 85 6.82 8.78 8.73
CA TYR A 85 7.44 10.10 8.59
C TYR A 85 7.11 10.67 7.23
N THR A 86 6.58 11.88 7.21
CA THR A 86 6.27 12.61 5.98
C THR A 86 6.10 14.10 6.25
N SER A 87 5.94 14.90 5.22
CA SER A 87 5.64 16.33 5.37
C SER A 87 4.21 16.54 5.87
N HIS A 88 3.96 17.66 6.57
CA HIS A 88 2.60 18.01 7.01
C HIS A 88 1.61 18.05 5.84
N ALA A 89 2.00 18.64 4.71
CA ALA A 89 1.16 18.70 3.51
C ALA A 89 0.81 17.31 2.97
N THR A 90 1.78 16.39 2.96
CA THR A 90 1.55 15.00 2.52
C THR A 90 0.58 14.27 3.44
N MET A 91 0.71 14.44 4.76
CA MET A 91 -0.19 13.84 5.75
C MET A 91 -1.64 14.30 5.53
N GLU A 92 -1.86 15.61 5.39
CA GLU A 92 -3.19 16.18 5.13
C GLU A 92 -3.81 15.62 3.84
N LEU A 93 -3.03 15.59 2.75
CA LEU A 93 -3.49 15.04 1.46
C LEU A 93 -3.81 13.55 1.55
N CYS A 94 -3.00 12.76 2.28
CA CYS A 94 -3.29 11.34 2.49
C CYS A 94 -4.61 11.13 3.25
N GLY A 95 -4.94 12.01 4.20
CA GLY A 95 -6.21 11.98 4.93
C GLY A 95 -7.44 12.06 4.01
N ILE A 96 -7.31 12.72 2.86
CA ILE A 96 -8.35 12.81 1.84
C ILE A 96 -8.26 11.65 0.86
N LEU A 97 -7.08 11.47 0.23
CA LEU A 97 -6.88 10.52 -0.87
C LEU A 97 -7.11 9.06 -0.46
N LEU A 98 -6.68 8.66 0.73
CA LEU A 98 -6.84 7.28 1.19
C LEU A 98 -8.30 6.95 1.50
N ARG A 99 -9.06 7.92 2.02
CA ARG A 99 -10.49 7.74 2.28
C ARG A 99 -11.29 7.64 0.99
N ASP A 100 -11.03 8.53 0.04
CA ASP A 100 -11.68 8.47 -1.28
C ASP A 100 -11.34 7.15 -1.99
N SER A 101 -10.07 6.73 -1.96
CA SER A 101 -9.66 5.45 -2.53
C SER A 101 -10.36 4.25 -1.88
N GLY A 102 -10.50 4.25 -0.54
CA GLY A 102 -11.23 3.23 0.19
C GLY A 102 -12.70 3.18 -0.20
N PHE A 103 -13.38 4.34 -0.25
CA PHE A 103 -14.77 4.43 -0.67
C PHE A 103 -14.99 3.89 -2.08
N LEU A 104 -14.15 4.27 -3.04
CA LEU A 104 -14.26 3.80 -4.43
C LEU A 104 -14.07 2.29 -4.53
N GLN A 105 -13.10 1.72 -3.80
CA GLN A 105 -12.88 0.28 -3.78
C GLN A 105 -14.05 -0.50 -3.17
N GLU A 106 -14.67 0.02 -2.10
CA GLU A 106 -15.89 -0.54 -1.52
C GLU A 106 -17.03 -0.54 -2.54
N LYS A 107 -17.23 0.57 -3.27
CA LYS A 107 -18.26 0.69 -4.31
C LYS A 107 -18.02 -0.26 -5.48
N ASP A 108 -16.76 -0.44 -5.91
CA ASP A 108 -16.39 -1.42 -6.92
C ASP A 108 -16.71 -2.85 -6.46
N ALA A 109 -16.40 -3.18 -5.21
CA ALA A 109 -16.72 -4.49 -4.63
C ALA A 109 -18.24 -4.72 -4.53
N GLU A 110 -19.01 -3.75 -4.03
CA GLU A 110 -20.48 -3.78 -4.01
C GLU A 110 -21.07 -3.97 -5.41
N TYR A 111 -20.57 -3.23 -6.39
CA TYR A 111 -21.02 -3.32 -7.78
C TYR A 111 -20.73 -4.70 -8.37
N ALA A 112 -19.53 -5.24 -8.15
CA ALA A 112 -19.15 -6.58 -8.61
C ALA A 112 -19.96 -7.70 -7.92
N ASN A 113 -20.30 -7.53 -6.64
CA ASN A 113 -21.18 -8.46 -5.91
C ASN A 113 -22.61 -8.44 -6.45
N ARG A 114 -23.17 -7.25 -6.74
CA ARG A 114 -24.53 -7.11 -7.32
C ARG A 114 -24.67 -7.75 -8.70
N HIS A 115 -23.64 -7.67 -9.54
CA HIS A 115 -23.68 -8.13 -10.93
C HIS A 115 -22.98 -9.48 -11.15
N GLY A 116 -22.37 -10.06 -10.11
CA GLY A 116 -21.84 -11.43 -10.13
C GLY A 116 -20.59 -11.68 -10.97
N PHE A 117 -19.82 -10.65 -11.36
CA PHE A 117 -18.67 -10.81 -12.28
C PHE A 117 -17.28 -10.85 -11.60
N SER A 118 -17.23 -11.01 -10.28
CA SER A 118 -15.97 -11.17 -9.53
C SER A 118 -15.50 -12.63 -9.50
N LYS A 119 -14.17 -12.84 -9.55
CA LYS A 119 -13.56 -14.15 -9.25
C LYS A 119 -13.64 -14.51 -7.76
N HIS A 120 -13.66 -13.50 -6.89
CA HIS A 120 -13.80 -13.67 -5.44
C HIS A 120 -15.29 -13.57 -5.06
N LYS A 121 -15.76 -14.47 -4.20
CA LYS A 121 -17.14 -14.50 -3.69
C LYS A 121 -17.11 -14.52 -2.14
N PRO A 122 -17.46 -13.40 -1.47
CA PRO A 122 -17.79 -12.10 -2.05
C PRO A 122 -16.57 -11.39 -2.66
N ALA A 123 -16.81 -10.43 -3.56
CA ALA A 123 -15.82 -9.42 -3.91
C ALA A 123 -15.54 -8.57 -2.68
N LEU A 124 -14.25 -8.36 -2.38
CA LEU A 124 -13.79 -7.56 -1.25
C LEU A 124 -13.01 -6.35 -1.77
N PRO A 125 -13.09 -5.19 -1.12
CA PRO A 125 -12.17 -4.10 -1.37
C PRO A 125 -10.81 -4.40 -0.71
N LEU A 126 -9.72 -3.91 -1.29
CA LEU A 126 -8.41 -4.04 -0.63
C LEU A 126 -8.31 -3.07 0.56
N LEU A 127 -8.84 -1.86 0.40
CA LEU A 127 -8.95 -0.83 1.42
C LEU A 127 -10.41 -0.61 1.78
N SER A 128 -10.73 -0.57 3.07
CA SER A 128 -12.07 -0.26 3.57
C SER A 128 -11.99 0.89 4.57
N LEU A 129 -13.02 1.73 4.61
CA LEU A 129 -13.11 2.87 5.53
C LEU A 129 -13.34 2.46 7.00
N GLY A 130 -13.63 1.17 7.25
CA GLY A 130 -14.09 0.68 8.54
C GLY A 130 -13.13 -0.23 9.33
N ARG A 131 -11.85 -0.34 8.95
CA ARG A 131 -10.85 -1.15 9.66
C ARG A 131 -9.47 -0.52 9.68
#